data_AF-A0A2S7TJE6-F1
#
_entry.id   AF-A0A2S7TJE6-F1
#
_cell.length_a   1.000
_cell.length_b   1.000
_cell.length_c   1.000
_cell.angle_alpha   90.00
_cell.angle_beta   90.00
_cell.angle_gamma   90.00
#
_symmetry.space_group_name_H-M   'P 1'
#
loop_
_entity.id
_entity.type
_entity.pdbx_description
1 polymer ?
#
loop_
_entity_poly.entity_id
_entity_poly.type
_entity_poly.pdbx_seq_one_letter_code
_entity_poly.pdbx_strand_id
1 'polypeptide(L)'
;MRIEKNVNDVVLELVNQISNIQISKIAEETAKESLDLTQNAYENGAIPVIQLIDAQTNYLRSQLASATANYNYLITSMQLERSIGYFFLMHSETDNNSFTERAMEYILNKK
;
A
#
# COMPACT_ATOMS: atom_id res chain seq x y z
N MET A 1 12.69 -18.91 19.67
CA MET A 1 11.55 -17.96 19.72
C MET A 1 10.92 -17.88 18.32
N ARG A 2 9.99 -18.78 17.99
CA ARG A 2 9.39 -18.87 16.63
C ARG A 2 8.38 -17.75 16.36
N ILE A 3 7.67 -17.30 17.40
CA ILE A 3 6.65 -16.24 17.31
C ILE A 3 7.32 -14.88 17.10
N GLU A 4 8.34 -14.56 17.89
CA GLU A 4 9.09 -13.29 17.75
C GLU A 4 9.69 -13.11 16.36
N LYS A 5 10.35 -14.16 15.82
CA LYS A 5 10.89 -14.12 14.46
C LYS A 5 9.79 -13.88 13.43
N ASN A 6 8.67 -14.60 13.54
CA ASN A 6 7.53 -14.41 12.62
C ASN A 6 6.95 -12.99 12.68
N VAL A 7 6.82 -12.41 13.88
CA VAL A 7 6.35 -11.03 14.04
C VAL A 7 7.33 -10.05 13.39
N ASN A 8 8.64 -10.20 13.62
CA ASN A 8 9.65 -9.33 13.00
C ASN A 8 9.63 -9.42 11.47
N ASP A 9 9.53 -10.63 10.91
CA ASP A 9 9.47 -10.84 9.47
C ASP A 9 8.22 -10.17 8.86
N VAL A 10 7.05 -10.29 9.50
CA VAL A 10 5.80 -9.69 9.03
C VAL A 10 5.81 -8.16 9.17
N VAL A 11 6.41 -7.60 10.24
CA VAL A 11 6.56 -6.15 10.39
C VAL A 11 7.45 -5.57 9.30
N LEU A 12 8.57 -6.23 8.98
CA LEU A 12 9.44 -5.80 7.88
C LEU A 12 8.68 -5.81 6.55
N GLU A 13 7.90 -6.85 6.30
CA GLU A 13 7.06 -6.95 5.11
C GLU A 13 5.99 -5.85 5.07
N LEU A 14 5.38 -5.52 6.22
CA LEU A 14 4.38 -4.45 6.30
C LEU A 14 4.97 -3.09 5.93
N VAL A 15 6.19 -2.79 6.40
CA VAL A 15 6.92 -1.58 6.03
C VAL A 15 7.18 -1.54 4.52
N ASN A 16 7.60 -2.66 3.93
CA ASN A 16 7.78 -2.75 2.48
C ASN A 16 6.47 -2.49 1.72
N GLN A 17 5.33 -3.03 2.19
CA GLN A 17 4.04 -2.79 1.54
C GLN A 17 3.60 -1.32 1.61
N ILE A 18 3.90 -0.61 2.69
CA ILE A 18 3.65 0.85 2.79
C ILE A 18 4.47 1.59 1.72
N SER A 19 5.74 1.25 1.55
CA SER A 19 6.58 1.82 0.49
C SER A 19 6.04 1.49 -0.91
N ASN A 20 5.58 0.26 -1.14
CA ASN A 20 5.00 -0.16 -2.41
C ASN A 20 3.71 0.62 -2.74
N ILE A 21 2.86 0.93 -1.75
CA ILE A 21 1.68 1.79 -1.96
C ILE A 21 2.11 3.17 -2.44
N GLN A 22 3.12 3.78 -1.80
CA GLN A 22 3.58 5.12 -2.20
C GLN A 22 4.16 5.11 -3.62
N ILE A 23 5.01 4.14 -3.94
CA ILE A 23 5.62 4.00 -5.27
C ILE A 23 4.55 3.77 -6.34
N SER A 24 3.61 2.86 -6.09
CA SER A 24 2.55 2.53 -7.06
C SER A 24 1.60 3.70 -7.30
N LYS A 25 1.30 4.50 -6.27
CA LYS A 25 0.51 5.73 -6.40
C LYS A 25 1.21 6.79 -7.24
N ILE A 26 2.50 7.01 -7.03
CA ILE A 26 3.31 7.93 -7.84
C ILE A 26 3.35 7.45 -9.30
N ALA A 27 3.55 6.14 -9.52
CA ALA A 27 3.55 5.57 -10.87
C ALA A 27 2.19 5.69 -11.58
N GLU A 28 1.08 5.56 -10.85
CA GLU A 28 -0.27 5.81 -11.36
C GLU A 28 -0.46 7.27 -11.77
N GLU A 29 -0.03 8.22 -10.94
CA GLU A 29 -0.10 9.66 -11.23
C GLU A 29 0.74 10.03 -12.45
N THR A 30 1.99 9.56 -12.52
CA THR A 30 2.85 9.80 -13.69
C THR A 30 2.29 9.18 -14.97
N ALA A 31 1.71 7.97 -14.89
CA ALA A 31 1.09 7.34 -16.05
C ALA A 31 -0.16 8.09 -16.52
N LYS A 32 -0.90 8.72 -15.60
CA LYS A 32 -2.03 9.60 -15.91
C LYS A 32 -1.57 10.86 -16.65
N GLU A 33 -0.56 11.55 -16.14
CA GLU A 33 0.00 12.74 -16.80
C GLU A 33 0.52 12.41 -18.20
N SER A 34 1.19 11.26 -18.36
CA SER A 34 1.65 10.79 -19.66
C SER A 34 0.48 10.50 -20.61
N LEU A 35 -0.63 9.95 -20.13
CA LEU A 35 -1.84 9.74 -20.91
C LEU A 35 -2.44 11.08 -21.35
N ASP A 36 -2.55 12.06 -20.45
CA ASP A 36 -3.11 13.38 -20.75
C ASP A 36 -2.31 14.09 -21.87
N LEU A 37 -0.98 14.04 -21.80
CA LEU A 37 -0.10 14.58 -22.86
C LEU A 37 -0.26 13.84 -24.20
N THR A 38 -0.38 12.51 -24.14
CA THR A 38 -0.53 11.67 -25.32
C THR A 38 -1.89 11.87 -25.99
N GLN A 39 -2.96 12.05 -25.21
CA GLN A 39 -4.29 12.40 -25.71
C GLN A 39 -4.24 13.73 -26.48
N ASN A 40 -3.62 14.76 -25.90
CA ASN A 40 -3.48 16.05 -26.57
C ASN A 40 -2.69 15.94 -27.88
N ALA A 41 -1.58 15.21 -27.88
CA ALA A 41 -0.78 15.00 -29.09
C ALA A 41 -1.55 14.23 -30.18
N TYR A 42 -2.36 13.24 -29.79
CA TYR A 42 -3.20 12.48 -30.72
C TYR A 42 -4.31 13.34 -31.32
N GLU A 43 -5.01 14.14 -30.51
CA GLU A 43 -6.05 15.06 -30.95
C GLU A 43 -5.55 16.08 -31.98
N ASN A 44 -4.29 16.51 -31.83
CA ASN A 44 -3.61 17.40 -32.78
C ASN A 44 -3.01 16.66 -33.99
N GLY A 45 -3.16 15.34 -34.08
CA GLY A 45 -2.61 14.52 -35.17
C GLY A 45 -1.08 14.35 -35.15
N ALA A 46 -0.42 14.71 -34.04
CA ALA A 46 1.04 14.65 -33.92
C ALA A 46 1.58 13.23 -33.69
N ILE A 47 0.72 12.31 -33.22
CA ILE A 47 1.05 10.90 -33.00
C ILE A 47 -0.03 9.97 -33.55
N PRO A 48 0.31 8.73 -33.92
CA PRO A 48 -0.68 7.72 -34.31
C PRO A 48 -1.46 7.19 -33.09
N VAL A 49 -2.68 6.70 -33.34
CA VAL A 49 -3.60 6.15 -32.30
C VAL A 49 -2.97 5.01 -31.48
N ILE A 50 -2.02 4.27 -32.04
CA ILE A 50 -1.33 3.19 -31.32
C ILE A 50 -0.57 3.70 -30.09
N GLN A 51 0.04 4.90 -30.17
CA GLN A 51 0.73 5.50 -29.03
C GLN A 51 -0.25 5.93 -27.92
N LEU A 52 -1.45 6.37 -28.30
CA LEU A 52 -2.53 6.64 -27.34
C LEU A 52 -2.97 5.36 -26.62
N ILE A 53 -3.13 4.26 -27.36
CA ILE A 53 -3.50 2.96 -26.78
C ILE A 53 -2.41 2.46 -25.82
N ASP A 54 -1.14 2.67 -26.14
CA ASP A 54 -0.02 2.31 -25.25
C ASP A 54 -0.07 3.11 -23.95
N ALA A 55 -0.30 4.42 -24.02
CA ALA A 55 -0.43 5.28 -22.84
C ALA A 55 -1.64 4.90 -21.97
N GLN A 56 -2.79 4.61 -22.60
CA GLN A 56 -3.99 4.12 -21.90
C GLN A 56 -3.73 2.79 -21.20
N THR A 57 -3.05 1.87 -21.89
CA THR A 57 -2.69 0.56 -21.34
C THR A 57 -1.74 0.71 -20.15
N ASN A 58 -0.76 1.61 -20.26
CA ASN A 58 0.16 1.89 -19.16
C ASN A 58 -0.57 2.47 -17.94
N TYR A 59 -1.47 3.43 -18.14
CA TYR A 59 -2.26 4.00 -17.05
C TYR A 59 -3.11 2.94 -16.34
N LEU A 60 -3.84 2.11 -17.10
CA LEU A 60 -4.63 1.02 -16.54
C LEU A 60 -3.78 0.00 -15.75
N ARG A 61 -2.57 -0.31 -16.24
CA ARG A 61 -1.63 -1.19 -15.52
C ARG A 61 -1.16 -0.56 -14.21
N SER A 62 -0.84 0.74 -14.20
CA SER A 62 -0.45 1.43 -12.97
C SER A 62 -1.60 1.52 -11.96
N GLN A 63 -2.84 1.74 -12.41
CA GLN A 63 -4.02 1.67 -11.54
C GLN A 63 -4.18 0.28 -10.90
N LEU A 64 -4.04 -0.79 -11.69
CA LEU A 64 -4.10 -2.15 -11.18
C LEU A 64 -2.98 -2.42 -10.14
N ALA A 65 -1.76 -1.95 -10.41
CA ALA A 65 -0.64 -2.09 -9.48
C ALA A 65 -0.89 -1.34 -8.16
N SER A 66 -1.41 -0.11 -8.23
CA SER A 66 -1.80 0.72 -7.08
C SER A 66 -2.88 0.04 -6.23
N ALA A 67 -3.94 -0.48 -6.86
CA ALA A 67 -4.96 -1.27 -6.16
C ALA A 67 -4.37 -2.52 -5.50
N THR A 68 -3.52 -3.26 -6.23
CA THR A 68 -2.88 -4.49 -5.73
C THR A 68 -1.98 -4.21 -4.52
N ALA A 69 -1.22 -3.12 -4.52
CA ALA A 69 -0.38 -2.72 -3.39
C ALA A 69 -1.22 -2.47 -2.11
N ASN A 70 -2.38 -1.84 -2.25
CA ASN A 70 -3.31 -1.64 -1.13
C ASN A 70 -3.84 -2.97 -0.57
N TYR A 71 -4.21 -3.92 -1.44
CA TYR A 71 -4.64 -5.25 -1.00
C TYR A 71 -3.53 -6.03 -0.30
N ASN A 72 -2.30 -5.98 -0.82
CA ASN A 72 -1.15 -6.63 -0.20
C ASN A 72 -0.88 -6.07 1.20
N TYR A 73 -0.97 -4.75 1.37
CA TYR A 73 -0.87 -4.11 2.68
C TYR A 73 -1.94 -4.62 3.66
N LEU A 74 -3.20 -4.71 3.23
CA LEU A 74 -4.29 -5.22 4.09
C LEU A 74 -4.06 -6.69 4.48
N ILE A 75 -3.64 -7.54 3.55
CA ILE A 75 -3.32 -8.95 3.82
C ILE A 75 -2.19 -9.06 4.83
N THR A 76 -1.09 -8.32 4.64
CA THR A 76 0.05 -8.32 5.56
C THR A 76 -0.32 -7.76 6.93
N SER A 77 -1.20 -6.75 6.98
CA SER A 77 -1.72 -6.19 8.23
C SER A 77 -2.52 -7.24 9.01
N MET A 78 -3.42 -7.97 8.35
CA MET A 78 -4.18 -9.07 8.98
C MET A 78 -3.27 -10.22 9.46
N GLN A 79 -2.18 -10.50 8.74
CA GLN A 79 -1.19 -11.48 9.19
C GLN A 79 -0.50 -11.04 10.48
N LEU A 80 -0.11 -9.76 10.57
CA LEU A 80 0.48 -9.19 11.79
C LEU A 80 -0.49 -9.28 12.97
N GLU A 81 -1.72 -8.82 12.77
CA GLU A 81 -2.80 -8.86 13.76
C GLU A 81 -3.04 -10.27 14.30
N ARG A 82 -3.07 -11.27 13.41
CA ARG A 82 -3.20 -12.67 13.78
C ARG A 82 -2.01 -13.17 14.59
N SER A 83 -0.79 -12.77 14.26
CA SER A 83 0.42 -13.18 14.97
C SER A 83 0.51 -12.60 16.38
N ILE A 84 -0.01 -11.38 16.61
CA ILE A 84 -0.04 -10.73 17.93
C ILE A 84 -1.34 -11.01 18.71
N GLY A 85 -2.36 -11.58 18.06
CA GLY A 85 -3.65 -11.93 18.66
C GLY A 85 -4.56 -10.73 18.92
N TYR A 86 -4.34 -9.60 18.25
CA TYR A 86 -5.13 -8.37 18.38
C TYR A 86 -5.38 -7.76 17.00
N PHE A 87 -6.65 -7.47 16.69
CA PHE A 87 -7.10 -7.05 15.36
C PHE A 87 -7.45 -5.56 15.34
N PHE A 88 -6.46 -4.70 15.08
CA PHE A 88 -6.65 -3.24 15.06
C PHE A 88 -7.73 -2.80 14.06
N LEU A 89 -7.81 -3.43 12.89
CA LEU A 89 -8.79 -3.10 11.84
C LEU A 89 -10.26 -3.38 12.23
N MET A 90 -10.50 -4.19 13.27
CA MET A 90 -11.86 -4.59 13.69
C MET A 90 -12.31 -3.92 14.99
N HIS A 91 -11.39 -3.30 15.73
CA HIS A 91 -11.68 -2.63 16.98
C HIS A 91 -11.94 -1.14 16.77
N SER A 92 -12.62 -0.51 17.73
CA SER A 92 -12.79 0.95 17.69
C SER A 92 -11.45 1.66 17.88
N GLU A 93 -11.37 2.90 17.42
CA GLU A 93 -10.20 3.75 17.67
C GLU A 93 -9.90 3.88 19.17
N THR A 94 -10.95 3.99 20.00
CA THR A 94 -10.82 4.01 21.47
C THR A 94 -10.18 2.74 22.01
N ASP A 95 -10.63 1.56 21.59
CA ASP A 95 -10.08 0.28 22.04
C ASP A 95 -8.60 0.13 21.62
N ASN A 96 -8.28 0.54 20.40
CA ASN A 96 -6.92 0.52 19.86
C ASN A 96 -5.98 1.44 20.63
N ASN A 97 -6.43 2.65 20.96
CA ASN A 97 -5.67 3.59 21.77
C ASN A 97 -5.43 3.04 23.17
N SER A 98 -6.47 2.50 23.82
CA SER A 98 -6.33 1.87 25.13
C SER A 98 -5.42 0.64 25.12
N PHE A 99 -5.45 -0.18 24.06
CA PHE A 99 -4.49 -1.28 23.89
C PHE A 99 -3.06 -0.75 23.80
N THR A 100 -2.84 0.27 22.98
CA THR A 100 -1.53 0.88 22.73
C THR A 100 -0.96 1.50 24.00
N GLU A 101 -1.76 2.22 24.78
CA GLU A 101 -1.39 2.79 26.07
C GLU A 101 -0.94 1.70 27.05
N ARG A 102 -1.74 0.64 27.24
CA ARG A 102 -1.38 -0.49 28.12
C ARG A 102 -0.10 -1.19 27.67
N ALA A 103 0.09 -1.35 26.36
CA ALA A 103 1.29 -1.95 25.80
C ALA A 103 2.53 -1.08 26.07
N MET A 104 2.42 0.24 25.88
CA MET A 104 3.50 1.19 26.18
C MET A 104 3.86 1.22 27.67
N GLU A 105 2.86 1.28 28.55
CA GLU A 105 3.07 1.21 30.00
C GLU A 105 3.80 -0.07 30.40
N TYR A 106 3.37 -1.21 29.88
CA TYR A 106 4.04 -2.49 30.13
C TYR A 106 5.51 -2.46 29.68
N ILE A 107 5.79 -1.95 28.48
CA ILE A 107 7.16 -1.86 27.93
C ILE A 107 8.04 -0.93 28.76
N LEU A 108 7.51 0.25 29.14
CA LEU A 108 8.24 1.26 29.91
C LEU A 108 8.50 0.84 31.35
N ASN A 109 7.55 0.13 31.98
CA ASN A 109 7.66 -0.35 33.35
C ASN A 109 8.46 -1.66 33.47
N LYS A 110 8.82 -2.30 32.36
CA LYS A 110 9.65 -3.53 32.36
C LYS A 110 11.16 -3.26 32.43
N LYS A 111 11.57 -2.03 32.75
CA LYS A 111 12.96 -1.69 33.08
C LYS A 111 13.35 -2.12 34.49
#